data_AF-N1VD66-F1
#
_entry.id   AF-N1VD66-F1
#
_cell.length_a   1.000
_cell.length_b   1.000
_cell.length_c   1.000
_cell.angle_alpha   90.00
_cell.angle_beta   90.00
_cell.angle_gamma   90.00
#
_symmetry.space_group_name_H-M   'P 1'
#
loop_
_entity.id
_entity.type
_entity.pdbx_description
1 polymer ?
#
loop_
_entity_poly.entity_id
_entity_poly.type
_entity_poly.pdbx_seq_one_letter_code
_entity_poly.pdbx_strand_id
1 'polypeptide(L)'
;MTRVAERARDLWYELGDSTDQVLLRQTGGLMVGPPDGHIVSGTLAAASISGSKVEVIEHDNLIRRYPTYAGFGPEDVGVWDPAAGITYPEKGVRSAIQAAQALGATVLTDSRVTDISFDNDGAIISIGDTVYRAQQVVLTAGPWMPHFVQRQLVARRTPMFWFEGADTDDTEPDGEFDLSSFPVFIRELPGGKTLWGHGARKAEGDNYGVKIGMEDLGYNFSDADADDVDRYIHPVADYGELSELVSKAFLVAGPRSRQGLR
;
A
#
# COMPACT_ATOMS: atom_id res chain seq x y z
N MET A 1 3.28 -0.51 18.21
CA MET A 1 3.83 -0.62 16.84
C MET A 1 5.35 -0.56 16.97
N THR A 2 6.15 -0.76 15.92
CA THR A 2 7.60 -0.49 16.04
C THR A 2 7.84 1.02 16.22
N ARG A 3 8.95 1.43 16.83
CA ARG A 3 9.24 2.86 17.10
C ARG A 3 9.21 3.74 15.84
N VAL A 4 9.67 3.23 14.70
CA VAL A 4 9.62 3.97 13.43
C VAL A 4 8.19 4.13 12.95
N ALA A 5 7.37 3.09 13.04
CA ALA A 5 5.97 3.15 12.65
C ALA A 5 5.15 4.07 13.57
N GLU A 6 5.43 4.08 14.88
CA GLU A 6 4.80 5.01 15.84
C GLU A 6 5.12 6.46 15.50
N ARG A 7 6.41 6.76 15.27
CA ARG A 7 6.82 8.11 14.89
C ARG A 7 6.22 8.53 13.55
N ALA A 8 6.18 7.63 12.56
CA ALA A 8 5.56 7.91 11.27
C ALA A 8 4.06 8.20 11.40
N ARG A 9 3.33 7.42 12.21
CA ARG A 9 1.91 7.66 12.52
C ARG A 9 1.70 9.06 13.12
N ASP A 10 2.49 9.42 14.13
CA ASP A 10 2.36 10.72 14.78
C ASP A 10 2.63 11.87 13.81
N LEU A 11 3.61 11.71 12.92
CA LEU A 11 3.92 12.68 11.86
C LEU A 11 2.80 12.79 10.81
N TRP A 12 2.12 11.69 10.49
CA TRP A 12 0.96 11.71 9.60
C TRP A 12 -0.19 12.51 10.19
N TYR A 13 -0.46 12.36 11.49
CA TYR A 13 -1.46 13.15 12.19
C TYR A 13 -1.05 14.63 12.27
N GLU A 14 0.18 14.91 12.67
CA GLU A 14 0.72 16.28 12.75
C GLU A 14 0.61 17.05 11.42
N LEU A 15 1.01 16.42 10.31
CA LEU A 15 0.89 17.02 8.99
C LEU A 15 -0.58 17.20 8.57
N GLY A 16 -1.43 16.22 8.87
CA GLY A 16 -2.86 16.28 8.57
C GLY A 16 -3.54 17.46 9.28
N ASP A 17 -3.30 17.59 10.59
CA ASP A 17 -3.82 18.68 11.41
C ASP A 17 -3.32 20.05 10.91
N SER A 18 -2.05 20.16 10.53
CA SER A 18 -1.47 21.42 10.01
C SER A 18 -2.00 21.85 8.65
N THR A 19 -2.57 20.92 7.87
CA THR A 19 -3.06 21.17 6.50
C THR A 19 -4.57 21.00 6.35
N ASP A 20 -5.28 20.76 7.46
CA ASP A 20 -6.71 20.46 7.49
C ASP A 20 -7.08 19.30 6.54
N GLN A 21 -6.29 18.22 6.60
CA GLN A 21 -6.46 17.02 5.78
C GLN A 21 -6.45 15.76 6.63
N VAL A 22 -7.31 14.81 6.27
CA VAL A 22 -7.19 13.42 6.76
C VAL A 22 -6.17 12.68 5.90
N LEU A 23 -4.99 12.42 6.48
CA LEU A 23 -3.88 11.76 5.77
C LEU A 23 -3.66 10.30 6.19
N LEU A 24 -4.15 9.92 7.37
CA LEU A 24 -4.08 8.57 7.91
C LEU A 24 -5.39 8.25 8.65
N ARG A 25 -5.91 7.04 8.42
CA ARG A 25 -6.98 6.44 9.22
C ARG A 25 -6.52 5.09 9.75
N GLN A 26 -6.47 4.95 11.07
CA GLN A 26 -6.25 3.65 11.70
C GLN A 26 -7.59 2.89 11.73
N THR A 27 -7.79 2.02 10.74
CA THR A 27 -9.01 1.24 10.54
C THR A 27 -8.93 -0.14 11.19
N GLY A 28 -7.75 -0.50 11.69
CA GLY A 28 -7.38 -1.88 11.91
C GLY A 28 -7.09 -2.61 10.61
N GLY A 29 -6.46 -3.78 10.74
CA GLY A 29 -6.09 -4.61 9.62
C GLY A 29 -5.94 -6.08 10.02
N LEU A 30 -6.13 -6.95 9.03
CA LEU A 30 -6.24 -8.38 9.19
C LEU A 30 -5.11 -9.08 8.42
N MET A 31 -4.23 -9.77 9.16
CA MET A 31 -3.15 -10.56 8.59
C MET A 31 -3.56 -12.03 8.61
N VAL A 32 -3.66 -12.67 7.44
CA VAL A 32 -4.32 -13.96 7.30
C VAL A 32 -3.43 -14.98 6.59
N GLY A 33 -3.46 -16.22 7.05
CA GLY A 33 -2.76 -17.33 6.41
C GLY A 33 -2.54 -18.51 7.36
N PRO A 34 -1.66 -19.45 6.96
CA PRO A 34 -1.26 -20.56 7.82
C PRO A 34 -0.63 -20.04 9.13
N PRO A 35 -0.81 -20.72 10.28
CA PRO A 35 -0.26 -20.28 11.56
C PRO A 35 1.26 -20.11 11.56
N ASP A 36 1.96 -20.95 10.78
CA ASP A 36 3.41 -20.93 10.57
C ASP A 36 3.84 -20.17 9.30
N GLY A 37 2.88 -19.62 8.55
CA GLY A 37 3.09 -18.79 7.38
C GLY A 37 3.83 -17.49 7.72
N HIS A 38 4.55 -16.94 6.76
CA HIS A 38 5.42 -15.78 6.98
C HIS A 38 4.63 -14.51 7.34
N ILE A 39 3.39 -14.38 6.87
CA ILE A 39 2.52 -13.24 7.22
C ILE A 39 2.08 -13.31 8.68
N VAL A 40 1.52 -14.44 9.11
CA VAL A 40 1.01 -14.62 10.47
C VAL A 40 2.16 -14.63 11.48
N SER A 41 3.15 -15.50 11.27
CA SER A 41 4.29 -15.64 12.19
C SER A 41 5.12 -14.36 12.25
N GLY A 42 5.36 -13.68 11.12
CA GLY A 42 6.07 -12.40 11.05
C GLY A 42 5.33 -11.29 11.78
N THR A 43 4.01 -11.21 11.63
CA THR A 43 3.16 -10.24 12.36
C THR A 43 3.23 -10.46 13.87
N LEU A 44 3.07 -11.71 14.33
CA LEU A 44 3.13 -12.06 15.75
C LEU A 44 4.51 -11.77 16.35
N ALA A 45 5.59 -12.08 15.61
CA ALA A 45 6.95 -11.76 16.03
C ALA A 45 7.16 -10.24 16.15
N ALA A 46 6.73 -9.47 15.15
CA ALA A 46 6.81 -8.02 15.19
C ALA A 46 5.99 -7.42 16.34
N ALA A 47 4.78 -7.94 16.59
CA ALA A 47 3.93 -7.53 17.70
C ALA A 47 4.59 -7.83 19.06
N SER A 48 5.18 -9.01 19.21
CA SER A 48 5.91 -9.40 20.43
C SER A 48 7.11 -8.48 20.70
N ILE A 49 7.95 -8.23 19.69
CA ILE A 49 9.14 -7.36 19.80
C ILE A 49 8.76 -5.92 20.17
N SER A 50 7.64 -5.43 19.62
CA SER A 50 7.20 -4.07 19.82
C SER A 50 6.24 -3.87 21.00
N GLY A 51 5.78 -4.95 21.64
CA GLY A 51 4.73 -4.88 22.66
C GLY A 51 3.36 -4.46 22.11
N SER A 52 3.11 -4.62 20.81
CA SER A 52 1.83 -4.28 20.19
C SER A 52 0.76 -5.29 20.56
N LYS A 53 -0.45 -4.81 20.87
CA LYS A 53 -1.59 -5.68 21.17
C LYS A 53 -2.26 -6.09 19.86
N VAL A 54 -2.10 -7.36 19.50
CA VAL A 54 -2.80 -8.00 18.38
C VAL A 54 -3.70 -9.11 18.92
N GLU A 55 -4.79 -9.41 18.22
CA GLU A 55 -5.69 -10.52 18.55
C GLU A 55 -5.52 -11.64 17.53
N VAL A 56 -5.26 -12.86 17.98
CA VAL A 56 -5.33 -14.06 17.13
C VAL A 56 -6.79 -14.51 17.05
N ILE A 57 -7.28 -14.71 15.83
CA ILE A 57 -8.64 -15.12 15.51
C ILE A 57 -8.56 -16.49 14.85
N GLU A 58 -9.03 -17.51 15.57
CA GLU A 58 -9.14 -18.87 15.07
C GLU A 58 -10.06 -18.97 13.84
N HIS A 59 -9.81 -19.96 12.99
CA HIS A 59 -10.50 -20.19 11.72
C HIS A 59 -12.03 -20.00 11.76
N ASP A 60 -12.73 -20.70 12.66
CA ASP A 60 -14.19 -20.62 12.76
C ASP A 60 -14.69 -19.21 13.11
N ASN A 61 -13.95 -18.50 13.96
CA ASN A 61 -14.27 -17.11 14.33
C ASN A 61 -13.93 -16.14 13.20
N LEU A 62 -12.86 -16.42 12.45
CA LEU A 62 -12.44 -15.63 11.29
C LEU A 62 -13.53 -15.67 10.22
N ILE A 63 -14.01 -16.86 9.84
CA ILE A 63 -15.12 -17.02 8.89
C ILE A 63 -16.39 -16.35 9.39
N ARG A 64 -16.69 -16.48 10.69
CA ARG A 64 -17.88 -15.88 11.27
C ARG A 64 -17.84 -14.35 11.26
N ARG A 65 -16.67 -13.75 11.53
CA ARG A 65 -16.49 -12.28 11.56
C ARG A 65 -16.34 -11.69 10.16
N TYR A 66 -15.67 -12.41 9.25
CA TYR A 66 -15.33 -11.95 7.90
C TYR A 66 -15.65 -13.04 6.87
N PRO A 67 -16.94 -13.20 6.49
CA PRO A 67 -17.39 -14.31 5.62
C PRO A 67 -16.75 -14.35 4.23
N THR A 68 -16.34 -13.19 3.69
CA THR A 68 -15.66 -13.07 2.39
C THR A 68 -14.33 -13.85 2.33
N TYR A 69 -13.78 -14.19 3.48
CA TYR A 69 -12.56 -14.98 3.54
C TYR A 69 -12.80 -16.49 3.61
N ALA A 70 -14.05 -16.99 3.65
CA ALA A 70 -14.40 -18.40 3.86
C ALA A 70 -13.80 -19.44 2.90
N GLY A 71 -13.13 -19.04 1.82
CA GLY A 71 -12.39 -19.92 0.90
C GLY A 71 -11.04 -20.44 1.43
N PHE A 72 -10.91 -20.60 2.74
CA PHE A 72 -9.67 -20.88 3.45
C PHE A 72 -9.14 -22.31 3.34
N GLY A 73 -7.86 -22.50 3.67
CA GLY A 73 -7.39 -23.78 4.19
C GLY A 73 -7.97 -24.02 5.61
N PRO A 74 -8.30 -25.27 5.99
CA PRO A 74 -9.01 -25.55 7.25
C PRO A 74 -8.27 -25.10 8.52
N GLU A 75 -6.99 -24.75 8.42
CA GLU A 75 -6.12 -24.35 9.52
C GLU A 75 -5.70 -22.86 9.46
N ASP A 76 -6.18 -22.10 8.47
CA ASP A 76 -5.80 -20.68 8.34
C ASP A 76 -6.38 -19.86 9.51
N VAL A 77 -5.57 -18.94 10.03
CA VAL A 77 -5.91 -18.05 11.15
C VAL A 77 -5.80 -16.59 10.74
N GLY A 78 -6.47 -15.71 11.49
CA GLY A 78 -6.34 -14.27 11.35
C GLY A 78 -5.58 -13.66 12.52
N VAL A 79 -4.81 -12.60 12.26
CA VAL A 79 -4.22 -11.74 13.28
C VAL A 79 -4.75 -10.33 13.06
N TRP A 80 -5.55 -9.84 14.00
CA TRP A 80 -6.09 -8.49 13.97
C TRP A 80 -5.13 -7.52 14.64
N ASP A 81 -4.66 -6.53 13.88
CA ASP A 81 -3.88 -5.41 14.36
C ASP A 81 -4.74 -4.13 14.37
N PRO A 82 -5.12 -3.61 15.55
CA PRO A 82 -5.91 -2.39 15.64
C PRO A 82 -5.13 -1.14 15.22
N ALA A 83 -3.81 -1.22 15.11
CA ALA A 83 -2.97 -0.08 14.75
C ALA A 83 -2.78 0.08 13.23
N ALA A 84 -3.12 -0.94 12.44
CA ALA A 84 -3.08 -0.88 10.98
C ALA A 84 -4.15 0.08 10.41
N GLY A 85 -3.98 0.45 9.15
CA GLY A 85 -4.83 1.47 8.55
C GLY A 85 -4.48 1.86 7.13
N ILE A 86 -5.10 2.94 6.68
CA ILE A 86 -4.97 3.49 5.33
C ILE A 86 -4.35 4.88 5.41
N THR A 87 -3.29 5.09 4.64
CA THR A 87 -2.74 6.41 4.34
C THR A 87 -3.28 6.92 3.01
N TYR A 88 -3.38 8.24 2.84
CA TYR A 88 -3.74 8.89 1.57
C TYR A 88 -2.48 9.52 0.95
N PRO A 89 -1.65 8.74 0.22
CA PRO A 89 -0.30 9.16 -0.14
C PRO A 89 -0.28 10.42 -1.03
N GLU A 90 -1.19 10.55 -2.00
CA GLU A 90 -1.21 11.73 -2.88
C GLU A 90 -1.62 12.99 -2.12
N LYS A 91 -2.56 12.88 -1.17
CA LYS A 91 -2.88 13.98 -0.25
C LYS A 91 -1.67 14.31 0.62
N GLY A 92 -0.99 13.28 1.13
CA GLY A 92 0.21 13.41 1.94
C GLY A 92 1.33 14.19 1.27
N VAL A 93 1.67 13.82 0.03
CA VAL A 93 2.70 14.52 -0.75
C VAL A 93 2.29 15.99 -0.98
N ARG A 94 1.04 16.26 -1.38
CA ARG A 94 0.55 17.63 -1.57
C ARG A 94 0.58 18.45 -0.28
N SER A 95 0.13 17.89 0.84
CA SER A 95 0.17 18.53 2.16
C SER A 95 1.60 18.83 2.58
N ALA A 96 2.54 17.91 2.40
CA ALA A 96 3.95 18.12 2.73
C ALA A 96 4.57 19.26 1.90
N ILE A 97 4.30 19.29 0.59
CA ILE A 97 4.73 20.37 -0.31
C ILE A 97 4.15 21.72 0.14
N GLN A 98 2.84 21.78 0.40
CA GLN A 98 2.16 22.99 0.85
C GLN A 98 2.73 23.51 2.17
N ALA A 99 2.92 22.63 3.16
CA ALA A 99 3.50 22.98 4.45
C ALA A 99 4.93 23.51 4.30
N ALA A 100 5.76 22.88 3.46
CA ALA A 100 7.11 23.35 3.19
C ALA A 100 7.13 24.74 2.53
N GLN A 101 6.28 24.97 1.54
CA GLN A 101 6.18 26.28 0.86
C GLN A 101 5.70 27.37 1.81
N ALA A 102 4.74 27.08 2.70
CA ALA A 102 4.26 28.02 3.71
C ALA A 102 5.37 28.44 4.70
N LEU A 103 6.37 27.57 4.91
CA LEU A 103 7.56 27.84 5.71
C LEU A 103 8.71 28.49 4.91
N GLY A 104 8.49 28.80 3.63
CA GLY A 104 9.45 29.51 2.77
C GLY A 104 10.28 28.61 1.84
N ALA A 105 9.99 27.32 1.75
CA ALA A 105 10.66 26.46 0.77
C ALA A 105 10.28 26.85 -0.68
N THR A 106 11.26 26.82 -1.57
CA THR A 106 11.03 26.96 -3.02
C THR A 106 10.87 25.57 -3.63
N VAL A 107 9.81 25.35 -4.39
CA VAL A 107 9.53 24.09 -5.09
C VAL A 107 9.55 24.34 -6.59
N LEU A 108 10.44 23.65 -7.28
CA LEU A 108 10.58 23.70 -8.73
C LEU A 108 10.04 22.40 -9.32
N THR A 109 8.85 22.45 -9.92
CA THR A 109 8.29 21.31 -10.67
C THR A 109 8.85 21.26 -12.08
N ASP A 110 8.63 20.16 -12.79
CA ASP A 110 9.04 20.00 -14.20
C ASP A 110 10.54 20.27 -14.44
N SER A 111 11.34 20.04 -13.40
CA SER A 111 12.74 20.43 -13.31
C SER A 111 13.60 19.19 -13.04
N ARG A 112 13.98 18.48 -14.09
CA ARG A 112 14.81 17.27 -13.98
C ARG A 112 16.26 17.63 -13.68
N VAL A 113 16.76 17.17 -12.53
CA VAL A 113 18.19 17.21 -12.23
C VAL A 113 18.91 16.21 -13.14
N THR A 114 19.92 16.67 -13.86
CA THR A 114 20.70 15.87 -14.81
C THR A 114 22.08 15.49 -14.29
N ASP A 115 22.65 16.30 -13.40
CA ASP A 115 23.96 16.04 -12.78
C ASP A 115 24.05 16.65 -11.38
N ILE A 116 24.85 16.01 -10.52
CA ILE A 116 25.22 16.53 -9.20
C ILE A 116 26.71 16.28 -9.01
N SER A 117 27.46 17.35 -8.80
CA SER A 117 28.88 17.32 -8.47
C SER A 117 29.16 18.12 -7.20
N PHE A 118 30.38 18.01 -6.68
CA PHE A 118 30.79 18.68 -5.45
C PHE A 118 32.13 19.39 -5.65
N ASP A 119 32.27 20.58 -5.08
CA ASP A 119 33.53 21.29 -4.94
C ASP A 119 33.80 21.62 -3.46
N ASN A 120 34.75 22.54 -3.18
CA ASN A 120 35.10 22.92 -1.81
C ASN A 120 33.99 23.73 -1.10
N ASP A 121 33.05 24.32 -1.85
CA ASP A 121 32.00 25.21 -1.33
C ASP A 121 30.63 24.51 -1.21
N GLY A 122 30.47 23.34 -1.83
CA GLY A 122 29.29 22.48 -1.64
C GLY A 122 28.91 21.69 -2.90
N ALA A 123 27.62 21.41 -3.01
CA ALA A 123 27.03 20.74 -4.16
C ALA A 123 26.72 21.72 -5.30
N ILE A 124 26.98 21.27 -6.52
CA ILE A 124 26.61 21.91 -7.78
C ILE A 124 25.56 21.01 -8.44
N ILE A 125 24.39 21.55 -8.74
CA ILE A 125 23.23 20.80 -9.22
C ILE A 125 22.83 21.36 -10.58
N SER A 126 22.77 20.51 -11.61
CA SER A 126 22.41 20.90 -12.96
C SER A 126 20.97 20.52 -13.30
N ILE A 127 20.22 21.48 -13.84
CA ILE A 127 18.86 21.31 -14.37
C ILE A 127 18.84 21.97 -15.76
N GLY A 128 18.95 21.15 -16.82
CA GLY A 128 19.18 21.67 -18.17
C GLY A 128 20.44 22.54 -18.22
N ASP A 129 20.30 23.77 -18.73
CA ASP A 129 21.39 24.77 -18.78
C ASP A 129 21.52 25.60 -17.49
N THR A 130 20.68 25.35 -16.47
CA THR A 130 20.69 26.09 -15.20
C THR A 130 21.50 25.35 -14.15
N VAL A 131 22.31 26.10 -13.39
CA VAL A 131 23.13 25.57 -12.29
C VAL A 131 22.69 26.18 -10.96
N TYR A 132 22.44 25.31 -9.99
CA TYR A 132 22.15 25.67 -8.60
C TYR A 132 23.31 25.26 -7.69
N ARG A 133 23.48 25.97 -6.57
CA ARG A 133 24.45 25.64 -5.52
C ARG A 133 23.77 25.48 -4.17
N ALA A 134 24.21 24.49 -3.40
CA ALA A 134 23.74 24.25 -2.04
C ALA A 134 24.87 23.67 -1.17
N GLN A 135 24.83 23.93 0.14
CA GLN A 135 25.80 23.34 1.08
C GLN A 135 25.57 21.85 1.30
N GLN A 136 24.33 21.39 1.14
CA GLN A 136 23.91 20.01 1.35
C GLN A 136 22.87 19.60 0.32
N VAL A 137 22.86 18.32 -0.03
CA VAL A 137 21.88 17.70 -0.93
C VAL A 137 21.33 16.45 -0.27
N VAL A 138 20.01 16.28 -0.35
CA VAL A 138 19.30 15.07 0.05
C VAL A 138 18.73 14.44 -1.22
N LEU A 139 19.13 13.20 -1.52
CA LEU A 139 18.67 12.47 -2.69
C LEU A 139 17.46 11.61 -2.36
N THR A 140 16.32 11.91 -2.97
CA THR A 140 15.04 11.19 -2.83
C THR A 140 14.39 10.91 -4.20
N ALA A 141 15.20 10.62 -5.23
CA ALA A 141 14.78 10.51 -6.63
C ALA A 141 14.00 9.22 -6.99
N GLY A 142 13.53 8.46 -6.00
CA GLY A 142 12.74 7.25 -6.20
C GLY A 142 13.38 6.27 -7.20
N PRO A 143 12.67 5.81 -8.24
CA PRO A 143 13.22 4.85 -9.21
C PRO A 143 14.35 5.42 -10.09
N TRP A 144 14.58 6.74 -10.10
CA TRP A 144 15.73 7.35 -10.79
C TRP A 144 17.02 7.38 -9.96
N MET A 145 17.00 6.93 -8.69
CA MET A 145 18.19 6.86 -7.84
C MET A 145 19.44 6.22 -8.48
N PRO A 146 19.35 5.16 -9.33
CA PRO A 146 20.53 4.59 -9.99
C PRO A 146 21.38 5.60 -10.78
N HIS A 147 20.81 6.72 -11.22
CA HIS A 147 21.54 7.79 -11.92
C HIS A 147 22.51 8.55 -11.01
N PHE A 148 22.24 8.60 -9.70
CA PHE A 148 22.97 9.43 -8.75
C PHE A 148 23.86 8.64 -7.79
N VAL A 149 23.67 7.31 -7.69
CA VAL A 149 24.41 6.47 -6.74
C VAL A 149 24.96 5.22 -7.39
N GLN A 150 26.19 4.85 -7.01
CA GLN A 150 26.83 3.61 -7.44
C GLN A 150 26.32 2.41 -6.61
N ARG A 151 25.04 2.08 -6.77
CA ARG A 151 24.37 0.95 -6.11
C ARG A 151 23.57 0.15 -7.14
N GLN A 152 23.50 -1.17 -6.92
CA GLN A 152 22.63 -2.04 -7.72
C GLN A 152 21.19 -1.86 -7.24
N LEU A 153 20.51 -0.92 -7.88
CA LEU A 153 19.09 -0.61 -7.67
C LEU A 153 18.41 -0.74 -9.03
N VAL A 154 17.26 -1.41 -9.07
CA VAL A 154 16.45 -1.55 -10.29
C VAL A 154 15.02 -1.16 -9.97
N ALA A 155 14.41 -0.37 -10.85
CA ALA A 155 13.01 -0.02 -10.71
C ALA A 155 12.13 -1.20 -11.13
N ARG A 156 11.00 -1.36 -10.46
CA ARG A 156 10.02 -2.43 -10.69
C ARG A 156 8.70 -1.82 -11.13
N ARG A 157 8.09 -2.35 -12.18
CA ARG A 157 6.75 -1.94 -12.59
C ARG A 157 5.70 -2.72 -11.80
N THR A 158 5.06 -2.07 -10.84
CA THR A 158 4.03 -2.68 -9.98
C THR A 158 2.67 -2.02 -10.20
N PRO A 159 1.79 -2.61 -11.04
CA PRO A 159 0.43 -2.14 -11.22
C PRO A 159 -0.41 -2.25 -9.95
N MET A 160 -1.44 -1.39 -9.85
CA MET A 160 -2.39 -1.36 -8.76
C MET A 160 -3.80 -1.49 -9.33
N PHE A 161 -4.66 -2.25 -8.66
CA PHE A 161 -5.98 -2.58 -9.19
C PHE A 161 -7.07 -2.23 -8.20
N TRP A 162 -8.18 -1.76 -8.76
CA TRP A 162 -9.42 -1.48 -8.06
C TRP A 162 -10.51 -2.35 -8.66
N PHE A 163 -11.27 -2.99 -7.79
CA PHE A 163 -12.34 -3.91 -8.12
C PHE A 163 -13.67 -3.35 -7.64
N GLU A 164 -14.73 -3.75 -8.34
CA GLU A 164 -16.10 -3.52 -7.91
C GLU A 164 -16.72 -4.82 -7.40
N GLY A 165 -17.78 -4.67 -6.60
CA GLY A 165 -18.66 -5.77 -6.22
C GLY A 165 -19.28 -6.44 -7.44
N ALA A 166 -19.69 -7.69 -7.30
CA ALA A 166 -20.49 -8.33 -8.34
C ALA A 166 -21.88 -7.69 -8.41
N ASP A 167 -22.41 -7.32 -7.25
CA ASP A 167 -23.61 -6.52 -7.08
C ASP A 167 -23.23 -5.10 -6.64
N THR A 168 -24.03 -4.10 -7.04
CA THR A 168 -23.77 -2.68 -6.74
C THR A 168 -23.66 -2.41 -5.25
N ASP A 169 -24.46 -3.13 -4.47
CA ASP A 169 -24.61 -2.93 -3.03
C ASP A 169 -23.42 -3.51 -2.24
N ASP A 170 -22.58 -4.37 -2.84
CA ASP A 170 -21.48 -5.01 -2.11
C ASP A 170 -20.42 -4.01 -1.63
N THR A 171 -20.28 -2.89 -2.34
CA THR A 171 -19.29 -1.83 -2.01
C THR A 171 -19.91 -0.60 -1.36
N GLU A 172 -21.23 -0.60 -1.18
CA GLU A 172 -21.95 0.44 -0.44
C GLU A 172 -21.71 0.28 1.07
N PRO A 173 -21.99 1.31 1.90
CA PRO A 173 -21.86 1.19 3.35
C PRO A 173 -22.61 -0.04 3.89
N ASP A 174 -21.97 -0.76 4.81
CA ASP A 174 -22.44 -2.04 5.37
C ASP A 174 -22.51 -3.22 4.37
N GLY A 175 -22.05 -3.03 3.13
CA GLY A 175 -21.89 -4.08 2.13
C GLY A 175 -20.77 -5.07 2.46
N GLU A 176 -20.72 -6.20 1.75
CA GLU A 176 -19.74 -7.27 1.99
C GLU A 176 -18.28 -6.84 1.81
N PHE A 177 -18.04 -5.89 0.91
CA PHE A 177 -16.73 -5.33 0.63
C PHE A 177 -16.57 -3.89 1.15
N ASP A 178 -17.50 -3.36 1.94
CA ASP A 178 -17.25 -2.14 2.72
C ASP A 178 -16.06 -2.37 3.66
N LEU A 179 -15.26 -1.33 3.91
CA LEU A 179 -14.05 -1.40 4.71
C LEU A 179 -14.28 -1.96 6.13
N SER A 180 -15.48 -1.82 6.69
CA SER A 180 -15.83 -2.40 7.98
C SER A 180 -15.99 -3.93 7.93
N SER A 181 -16.51 -4.47 6.82
CA SER A 181 -16.72 -5.90 6.55
C SER A 181 -15.51 -6.56 5.87
N PHE A 182 -14.71 -5.79 5.14
CA PHE A 182 -13.54 -6.20 4.40
C PHE A 182 -12.37 -5.24 4.72
N PRO A 183 -11.73 -5.40 5.90
CA PRO A 183 -10.74 -4.46 6.38
C PRO A 183 -9.47 -4.45 5.53
N VAL A 184 -8.55 -3.54 5.85
CA VAL A 184 -7.17 -3.63 5.35
C VAL A 184 -6.66 -5.04 5.62
N PHE A 185 -6.00 -5.67 4.65
CA PHE A 185 -5.51 -7.01 4.82
C PHE A 185 -4.17 -7.26 4.15
N ILE A 186 -3.45 -8.25 4.69
CA ILE A 186 -2.40 -8.98 3.98
C ILE A 186 -2.74 -10.46 4.16
N ARG A 187 -2.77 -11.19 3.05
CA ARG A 187 -3.20 -12.59 3.01
C ARG A 187 -2.19 -13.43 2.28
N GLU A 188 -1.66 -14.41 2.97
CA GLU A 188 -0.88 -15.50 2.39
C GLU A 188 -1.84 -16.57 1.82
N LEU A 189 -1.60 -16.99 0.59
CA LEU A 189 -2.35 -18.00 -0.13
C LEU A 189 -1.55 -19.32 -0.17
N PRO A 190 -2.23 -20.47 -0.40
CA PRO A 190 -1.53 -21.72 -0.69
C PRO A 190 -0.51 -21.54 -1.82
N GLY A 191 0.70 -22.06 -1.62
CA GLY A 191 1.83 -21.88 -2.55
C GLY A 191 2.66 -20.62 -2.32
N GLY A 192 2.40 -19.86 -1.25
CA GLY A 192 3.24 -18.76 -0.78
C GLY A 192 3.02 -17.43 -1.50
N LYS A 193 2.00 -17.32 -2.35
CA LYS A 193 1.59 -16.03 -2.93
C LYS A 193 0.90 -15.17 -1.89
N THR A 194 1.10 -13.87 -1.92
CA THR A 194 0.48 -12.95 -0.96
C THR A 194 -0.36 -11.90 -1.68
N LEU A 195 -1.58 -11.69 -1.22
CA LEU A 195 -2.43 -10.58 -1.61
C LEU A 195 -2.46 -9.53 -0.49
N TRP A 196 -2.57 -8.27 -0.86
CA TRP A 196 -2.74 -7.17 0.09
C TRP A 196 -3.78 -6.19 -0.44
N GLY A 197 -4.46 -5.49 0.44
CA GLY A 197 -5.56 -4.64 -0.01
C GLY A 197 -6.40 -4.06 1.10
N HIS A 198 -7.55 -3.53 0.71
CA HIS A 198 -8.60 -3.05 1.59
C HIS A 198 -9.95 -2.99 0.87
N GLY A 199 -11.04 -3.04 1.63
CA GLY A 199 -12.39 -2.84 1.14
C GLY A 199 -12.66 -1.43 0.60
N ALA A 200 -13.82 -1.29 -0.01
CA ALA A 200 -14.33 -0.02 -0.49
C ALA A 200 -14.72 0.88 0.67
N ARG A 201 -14.74 2.19 0.42
CA ARG A 201 -15.33 3.15 1.36
C ARG A 201 -16.05 4.22 0.56
N LYS A 202 -17.37 4.07 0.44
CA LYS A 202 -18.25 5.00 -0.29
C LYS A 202 -18.85 6.09 0.58
N ALA A 203 -18.73 5.97 1.90
CA ALA A 203 -19.08 7.03 2.83
C ALA A 203 -18.31 8.35 2.55
N GLU A 204 -18.94 9.46 2.90
CA GLU A 204 -18.58 10.83 2.53
C GLU A 204 -17.06 11.12 2.51
N GLY A 205 -16.55 11.51 1.34
CA GLY A 205 -15.20 12.06 1.14
C GLY A 205 -14.10 11.10 0.70
N ASP A 206 -14.31 9.78 0.78
CA ASP A 206 -13.30 8.77 0.44
C ASP A 206 -13.54 8.14 -0.95
N ASN A 207 -14.78 7.74 -1.25
CA ASN A 207 -15.29 7.24 -2.54
C ASN A 207 -14.34 6.34 -3.37
N TYR A 208 -13.60 5.44 -2.73
CA TYR A 208 -12.76 4.45 -3.41
C TYR A 208 -13.40 3.05 -3.40
N GLY A 209 -13.15 2.29 -4.47
CA GLY A 209 -13.52 0.87 -4.58
C GLY A 209 -12.55 -0.04 -3.83
N VAL A 210 -12.76 -1.35 -3.98
CA VAL A 210 -11.93 -2.38 -3.32
C VAL A 210 -10.56 -2.39 -3.98
N LYS A 211 -9.50 -2.20 -3.20
CA LYS A 211 -8.14 -2.21 -3.73
C LYS A 211 -7.47 -3.52 -3.39
N ILE A 212 -6.94 -4.23 -4.39
CA ILE A 212 -6.18 -5.46 -4.17
C ILE A 212 -4.94 -5.45 -5.06
N GLY A 213 -3.82 -5.84 -4.49
CA GLY A 213 -2.57 -6.09 -5.18
C GLY A 213 -1.94 -7.40 -4.72
N MET A 214 -0.89 -7.79 -5.43
CA MET A 214 -0.06 -8.95 -5.11
C MET A 214 1.29 -8.46 -4.59
N GLU A 215 1.86 -9.18 -3.63
CA GLU A 215 3.24 -8.95 -3.18
C GLU A 215 4.22 -9.17 -4.33
N ASP A 216 5.31 -8.40 -4.37
CA ASP A 216 6.40 -8.69 -5.28
C ASP A 216 7.32 -9.77 -4.69
N LEU A 217 7.20 -11.01 -5.18
CA LEU A 217 8.08 -12.11 -4.80
C LEU A 217 9.38 -12.15 -5.65
N GLY A 218 9.70 -11.06 -6.35
CA GLY A 218 10.87 -10.90 -7.22
C GLY A 218 10.64 -11.39 -8.65
N TYR A 219 9.58 -12.16 -8.90
CA TYR A 219 9.21 -12.67 -10.23
C TYR A 219 7.81 -12.23 -10.69
N ASN A 220 7.02 -11.60 -9.81
CA ASN A 220 5.65 -11.19 -10.12
C ASN A 220 5.57 -9.93 -10.97
N PHE A 221 6.62 -9.10 -10.92
CA PHE A 221 6.73 -7.89 -11.72
C PHE A 221 7.99 -7.92 -12.58
N SER A 222 8.07 -7.00 -13.53
CA SER A 222 9.23 -6.84 -14.39
C SER A 222 10.07 -5.66 -13.91
N ASP A 223 11.37 -5.79 -14.11
CA ASP A 223 12.28 -4.66 -14.04
C ASP A 223 11.91 -3.65 -15.14
N ALA A 224 12.12 -2.37 -14.87
CA ALA A 224 11.81 -1.30 -15.78
C ALA A 224 12.87 -0.21 -15.71
N ASP A 225 13.03 0.50 -16.83
CA ASP A 225 13.65 1.82 -16.82
C ASP A 225 12.61 2.85 -16.36
N ALA A 226 13.00 3.75 -15.45
CA ALA A 226 12.07 4.73 -14.89
C ALA A 226 11.56 5.75 -15.93
N ASP A 227 12.37 6.05 -16.95
CA ASP A 227 11.99 6.94 -18.05
C ASP A 227 11.05 6.25 -19.04
N ASP A 228 11.33 4.98 -19.36
CA ASP A 228 10.65 4.26 -20.44
C ASP A 228 9.56 3.28 -19.97
N VAL A 229 9.28 3.21 -18.66
CA VAL A 229 8.27 2.28 -18.12
C VAL A 229 6.91 2.50 -18.77
N ASP A 230 6.34 1.42 -19.29
CA ASP A 230 4.97 1.41 -19.79
C ASP A 230 3.99 1.57 -18.62
N ARG A 231 3.27 2.69 -18.60
CA ARG A 231 2.29 3.00 -17.54
C ARG A 231 0.87 2.62 -17.93
N TYR A 232 0.65 2.09 -19.12
CA TYR A 232 -0.65 1.55 -19.51
C TYR A 232 -0.94 0.25 -18.76
N ILE A 233 -2.21 0.02 -18.43
CA ILE A 233 -2.68 -1.23 -17.83
C ILE A 233 -3.14 -2.16 -18.95
N HIS A 234 -2.41 -3.23 -19.18
CA HIS A 234 -2.71 -4.26 -20.17
C HIS A 234 -3.61 -5.33 -19.56
N PRO A 235 -4.91 -5.42 -19.92
CA PRO A 235 -5.85 -6.28 -19.21
C PRO A 235 -5.45 -7.76 -19.18
N VAL A 236 -4.82 -8.27 -20.24
CA VAL A 236 -4.40 -9.68 -20.30
C VAL A 236 -3.16 -9.94 -19.43
N ALA A 237 -2.16 -9.06 -19.50
CA ALA A 237 -0.87 -9.28 -18.85
C ALA A 237 -0.85 -8.82 -17.38
N ASP A 238 -1.58 -7.76 -17.04
CA ASP A 238 -1.54 -7.15 -15.71
C ASP A 238 -2.65 -7.67 -14.79
N TYR A 239 -3.88 -7.82 -15.32
CA TYR A 239 -5.05 -8.19 -14.50
C TYR A 239 -5.27 -9.71 -14.44
N GLY A 240 -4.89 -10.47 -15.48
CA GLY A 240 -5.23 -11.89 -15.62
C GLY A 240 -4.89 -12.76 -14.40
N GLU A 241 -3.62 -12.73 -13.97
CA GLU A 241 -3.18 -13.53 -12.82
C GLU A 241 -3.82 -13.05 -11.50
N LEU A 242 -3.83 -11.74 -11.26
CA LEU A 242 -4.39 -11.18 -10.04
C LEU A 242 -5.85 -11.56 -9.89
N SER A 243 -6.63 -11.47 -10.96
CA SER A 243 -8.07 -11.74 -10.90
C SER A 243 -8.38 -13.20 -10.70
N GLU A 244 -7.55 -14.10 -11.25
CA GLU A 244 -7.63 -15.52 -10.92
C GLU A 244 -7.36 -15.74 -9.43
N LEU A 245 -6.34 -15.10 -8.85
CA LEU A 245 -6.04 -15.20 -7.41
C LEU A 245 -7.15 -14.60 -6.54
N VAL A 246 -7.67 -13.42 -6.89
CA VAL A 246 -8.78 -12.75 -6.19
C VAL A 246 -10.02 -13.65 -6.17
N SER A 247 -10.38 -14.25 -7.31
CA SER A 247 -11.55 -15.14 -7.42
C SER A 247 -11.43 -16.42 -6.58
N LYS A 248 -10.21 -16.90 -6.37
CA LYS A 248 -9.92 -18.06 -5.50
C LYS A 248 -9.85 -17.66 -4.03
N ALA A 249 -9.34 -16.48 -3.75
CA ALA A 249 -9.12 -15.99 -2.40
C ALA A 249 -10.46 -15.61 -1.75
N PHE A 250 -11.28 -14.78 -2.41
CA PHE A 250 -12.45 -14.18 -1.79
C PHE A 250 -13.73 -14.80 -2.36
N LEU A 251 -14.40 -15.61 -1.54
CA LEU A 251 -15.69 -16.23 -1.89
C LEU A 251 -16.83 -15.40 -1.31
N VAL A 252 -17.87 -15.15 -2.09
CA VAL A 252 -19.14 -14.58 -1.61
C VAL A 252 -20.07 -15.72 -1.19
N ALA A 253 -20.69 -15.62 -0.01
CA ALA A 253 -21.63 -16.61 0.50
C ALA A 253 -23.09 -16.20 0.19
N GLY A 254 -23.74 -16.84 -0.79
CA GLY A 254 -25.16 -16.64 -1.08
C GLY A 254 -25.74 -17.62 -2.10
N PRO A 255 -27.08 -17.76 -2.24
CA PRO A 255 -27.74 -18.79 -3.07
C PRO A 255 -27.54 -18.62 -4.58
N ARG A 256 -26.83 -17.57 -5.00
CA ARG A 256 -26.56 -17.23 -6.41
C ARG A 256 -25.07 -17.37 -6.69
N SER A 257 -24.67 -18.62 -6.92
CA SER A 257 -23.54 -19.06 -7.75
C SER A 257 -22.49 -18.01 -8.19
N ARG A 258 -21.28 -18.14 -7.64
CA ARG A 258 -19.98 -17.99 -8.32
C ARG A 258 -19.68 -16.67 -9.06
N GLN A 259 -19.91 -15.51 -8.46
CA GLN A 259 -19.33 -14.25 -8.98
C GLN A 259 -18.83 -13.43 -7.80
N GLY A 260 -17.51 -13.44 -7.58
CA GLY A 260 -16.84 -12.55 -6.61
C GLY A 260 -16.53 -11.19 -7.23
N LEU A 261 -15.53 -10.48 -6.69
CA LEU A 261 -15.01 -9.21 -7.24
C LEU A 261 -14.76 -9.32 -8.76
N ARG A 262 -15.15 -8.28 -9.49
CA ARG A 262 -14.95 -8.15 -10.94
C ARG A 262 -13.95 -7.05 -11.25
#